data_AF-A0A1M5LGN8-F1
#
_entry.id   AF-A0A1M5LGN8-F1
#
_cell.length_a   1.000
_cell.length_b   1.000
_cell.length_c   1.000
_cell.angle_alpha   90.00
_cell.angle_beta   90.00
_cell.angle_gamma   90.00
#
_symmetry.space_group_name_H-M   'P 1'
#
loop_
_entity.id
_entity.type
_entity.pdbx_description
1 polymer ?
#
loop_
_entity_poly.entity_id
_entity_poly.type
_entity_poly.pdbx_seq_one_letter_code
_entity_poly.pdbx_strand_id
1 'polypeptide(L)' 'MSLVNDLEQEVENFKREYEKFQRGNKSAGTRARKVLQDIKKTCQEIRVSIQGAKKDGEKDEPEADD' A
#
# COMPACT_ATOMS: atom_id res chain seq x y z
N MET A 1 -10.68 -8.02 0.04
CA MET A 1 -9.66 -8.15 -1.01
C MET A 1 -8.29 -8.10 -0.33
N SER A 2 -7.24 -8.70 -0.89
CA SER A 2 -5.90 -8.61 -0.29
C SER A 2 -5.34 -7.20 -0.48
N LEU A 3 -4.48 -6.72 0.42
CA LEU A 3 -3.84 -5.39 0.34
C LEU A 3 -3.11 -5.17 -1.00
N VAL A 4 -2.60 -6.24 -1.62
CA VAL A 4 -1.93 -6.20 -2.92
C VAL A 4 -2.92 -5.88 -4.04
N ASN A 5 -4.12 -6.48 -4.02
CA ASN A 5 -5.16 -6.17 -5.01
C ASN A 5 -5.63 -4.71 -4.89
N ASP A 6 -5.73 -4.20 -3.65
CA ASP A 6 -6.10 -2.80 -3.42
C ASP A 6 -5.04 -1.85 -4.00
N LEU A 7 -3.75 -2.15 -3.80
CA LEU A 7 -2.64 -1.40 -4.41
C LEU A 7 -2.70 -1.41 -5.95
N GLU A 8 -2.98 -2.56 -6.57
CA GLU A 8 -3.13 -2.66 -8.03
C GLU A 8 -4.25 -1.72 -8.53
N GLN A 9 -5.40 -1.74 -7.85
CA GLN A 9 -6.53 -0.90 -8.24
C GLN A 9 -6.24 0.59 -8.04
N GLU A 10 -5.53 0.96 -6.97
CA GLU A 10 -5.08 2.34 -6.74
C GLU A 10 -4.11 2.80 -7.83
N VAL A 11 -3.18 1.94 -8.27
CA VAL A 11 -2.25 2.25 -9.37
C VAL A 11 -3.01 2.47 -10.68
N GLU A 12 -4.02 1.67 -11.00
CA GLU A 12 -4.88 1.91 -12.16
C GLU A 12 -5.62 3.24 -12.08
N ASN A 13 -6.18 3.56 -10.91
CA ASN A 13 -6.89 4.81 -10.68
C ASN A 13 -5.95 6.02 -10.82
N PHE A 14 -4.73 5.91 -10.28
CA PHE A 14 -3.69 6.91 -10.45
C PHE A 14 -3.38 7.15 -11.92
N LYS A 15 -3.14 6.08 -12.70
CA LYS A 15 -2.85 6.20 -14.15
C LYS A 15 -3.96 6.96 -14.89
N ARG A 16 -5.23 6.62 -14.62
CA ARG A 16 -6.40 7.29 -15.23
C ARG A 16 -6.47 8.77 -14.87
N GLU A 17 -6.28 9.13 -13.60
CA GLU A 17 -6.34 10.53 -13.18
C GLU A 17 -5.12 11.33 -13.65
N TYR A 18 -3.95 10.71 -13.69
CA TYR A 18 -2.73 11.32 -14.22
C TYR A 18 -2.85 11.61 -15.72
N GLU A 19 -3.41 10.68 -16.51
CA GLU A 19 -3.66 10.90 -17.93
C GLU A 19 -4.64 12.08 -18.15
N LYS A 20 -5.74 12.13 -17.40
CA LYS A 20 -6.67 13.27 -17.45
C LYS A 20 -5.97 14.59 -17.09
N PHE A 21 -5.09 14.57 -16.10
CA PHE A 21 -4.31 15.73 -15.68
C PHE A 21 -3.35 16.20 -16.79
N GLN A 22 -2.64 15.27 -17.44
CA GLN A 22 -1.76 15.58 -18.59
C GLN A 22 -2.52 16.22 -19.76
N ARG A 23 -3.81 15.89 -19.91
CA ARG A 23 -4.72 16.52 -20.89
C ARG A 23 -5.29 17.87 -20.42
N GLY A 24 -4.76 18.46 -19.35
CA GLY A 24 -5.12 19.78 -18.85
C GLY A 24 -6.20 19.81 -17.76
N ASN A 25 -6.73 18.67 -17.32
CA ASN A 25 -7.72 18.64 -16.23
C ASN A 25 -7.05 18.84 -14.86
N LYS A 26 -7.00 20.09 -14.38
CA LYS A 26 -6.37 20.45 -13.09
C LYS A 26 -6.97 19.71 -11.89
N SER A 27 -8.29 19.47 -11.88
CA SER A 27 -8.97 18.73 -10.80
C SER A 27 -8.54 17.27 -10.73
N ALA A 28 -8.25 16.66 -11.89
CA ALA A 28 -7.67 15.31 -11.93
C ALA A 28 -6.29 15.27 -11.27
N GLY A 29 -5.51 16.35 -11.34
CA GLY A 29 -4.24 16.46 -10.61
C GLY A 29 -4.40 16.43 -9.08
N THR A 30 -5.47 17.02 -8.54
CA THR A 30 -5.79 16.90 -7.10
C THR A 30 -6.17 15.47 -6.73
N ARG A 31 -6.97 14.79 -7.56
CA ARG A 31 -7.32 13.38 -7.33
C ARG A 31 -6.12 12.45 -7.46
N ALA A 32 -5.27 12.62 -8.47
CA ALA A 32 -4.04 11.85 -8.63
C ALA A 32 -3.12 11.97 -7.41
N ARG A 33 -2.96 13.18 -6.85
CA ARG A 33 -2.20 13.38 -5.60
C ARG A 33 -2.82 12.66 -4.41
N LYS A 34 -4.15 12.64 -4.30
CA LYS A 34 -4.84 11.90 -3.24
C LYS A 34 -4.61 10.39 -3.38
N VAL A 35 -4.79 9.84 -4.59
CA VAL A 35 -4.52 8.42 -4.87
C VAL A 35 -3.08 8.04 -4.53
N LEU A 36 -2.09 8.90 -4.84
CA LEU A 36 -0.69 8.67 -4.46
C LEU A 36 -0.48 8.63 -2.93
N GLN A 37 -1.24 9.41 -2.15
CA GLN A 37 -1.18 9.33 -0.68
C GLN A 37 -1.77 8.03 -0.16
N ASP A 38 -2.83 7.54 -0.81
CA ASP A 38 -3.46 6.29 -0.43
C ASP A 38 -2.55 5.09 -0.78
N ILE A 39 -1.94 5.07 -1.98
CA ILE A 39 -0.88 4.12 -2.36
C ILE A 39 0.24 4.07 -1.32
N LYS A 40 0.71 5.22 -0.83
CA LYS A 40 1.76 5.27 0.19
C LYS A 40 1.33 4.55 1.48
N LYS A 41 0.08 4.70 1.90
CA LYS A 41 -0.45 4.02 3.09
C LYS A 41 -0.58 2.52 2.85
N THR A 42 -1.17 2.11 1.73
CA THR A 42 -1.33 0.70 1.36
C THR A 42 0.03 -0.01 1.30
N CYS A 43 1.05 0.61 0.70
CA CYS A 43 2.42 0.09 0.70
C CYS A 43 3.00 -0.06 2.12
N GLN A 44 2.73 0.88 3.01
CA GLN A 44 3.18 0.80 4.40
C GLN A 44 2.48 -0.34 5.15
N GLU A 45 1.19 -0.52 4.93
CA GLU A 45 0.40 -1.60 5.52
C GLU A 45 0.89 -2.98 5.06
N ILE A 46 1.15 -3.14 3.76
CA ILE A 46 1.77 -4.36 3.20
C ILE A 46 3.12 -4.62 3.87
N ARG A 47 3.98 -3.60 3.98
CA ARG A 47 5.29 -3.73 4.64
C ARG A 47 5.15 -4.17 6.10
N VAL A 48 4.23 -3.56 6.86
CA VAL A 48 3.98 -3.93 8.26
C VAL A 48 3.43 -5.35 8.37
N SER A 49 2.52 -5.75 7.48
CA SER A 49 1.99 -7.11 7.43
C SER A 49 3.10 -8.15 7.21
N ILE A 50 4.02 -7.89 6.27
CA ILE A 50 5.20 -8.75 6.03
C ILE A 50 6.10 -8.83 7.27
N GLN A 51 6.32 -7.70 7.96
CA GLN A 51 7.12 -7.68 9.19
C GLN A 51 6.42 -8.38 10.36
N GLY A 52 5.09 -8.29 10.46
CA GLY A 52 4.29 -8.98 11.47
C GLY A 52 4.33 -10.49 11.30
N ALA A 53 4.21 -10.99 10.07
CA ALA A 53 4.37 -12.41 9.76
C ALA A 53 5.74 -12.98 10.16
N LYS A 54 6.79 -12.15 10.26
CA LYS A 54 8.09 -12.56 10.81
C LYS A 54 8.12 -12.65 12.33
N LYS A 55 7.31 -11.88 13.05
CA LYS A 55 7.24 -11.89 14.53
C LYS A 55 6.44 -13.06 15.08
N ASP A 56 5.44 -13.54 14.34
CA ASP A 56 4.64 -14.69 14.76
C ASP A 56 5.33 -16.05 14.46
N GLY A 57 6.46 -16.04 13.73
CA GLY A 57 7.31 -17.22 13.50
C GLY A 57 8.46 -17.39 14.49
N GLU A 58 8.58 -16.52 15.50
CA GLU A 58 9.69 -16.48 16.48
C GLU A 58 9.18 -16.58 17.93
N LYS A 59 8.17 -17.42 18.15
CA LYS A 59 7.65 -17.79 19.48
C LYS A 59 7.49 -19.30 19.62
N ASP A 60 8.57 -20.04 19.42
CA ASP A 60 8.66 -21.45 19.84
C ASP A 60 10.13 -21.80 20.09
N GLU A 61 10.70 -21.23 21.15
CA GLU A 61 11.73 -21.92 21.93
C GLU A 61 11.45 -21.61 23.40
N PRO A 62 10.99 -22.58 24.21
CA PRO A 62 11.05 -22.42 25.66
C PRO A 62 12.52 -22.45 26.06
N GLU A 63 13.04 -21.31 26.53
CA GLU A 63 14.28 -21.30 27.32
C GLU A 63 14.02 -22.16 28.58
N ALA A 64 14.49 -23.39 28.54
CA ALA A 64 14.64 -24.28 29.67
C ALA A 64 16.09 -24.18 30.20
N ASP A 65 16.19 -23.97 31.51
CA ASP A 65 17.30 -24.26 32.44
C ASP A 65 18.69 -23.63 32.18
N ASP A 66 19.10 -22.69 33.04
CA ASP A 66 19.88 -22.95 34.27
C ASP A 66 19.78 -21.77 35.28
#